data_AF-A0A1Q1FHC9-F1
#
_entry.id   AF-A0A1Q1FHC9-F1
#
_cell.length_a   1.000
_cell.length_b   1.000
_cell.length_c   1.000
_cell.angle_alpha   90.00
_cell.angle_beta   90.00
_cell.angle_gamma   90.00
#
_symmetry.space_group_name_H-M   'P 1'
#
loop_
_entity.id
_entity.type
_entity.pdbx_description
1 polymer ?
#
loop_
_entity_poly.entity_id
_entity_poly.type
_entity_poly.pdbx_seq_one_letter_code
_entity_poly.pdbx_strand_id
1 'polypeptide(L)'
;MRVVHETEGERRALATTVDLADSFISQTVGLMGQSTLADDYALVFEFGDPGFLYRLRETVPRRVIHMLFVRLPLDVLWLRDDEVVKVATLSPWTGIGVAKADTIVELPAGSADGVDVGDTVVVEREESPDDPADTDAAAEPDTDDTGTADTDESAATGDGTAAPADGTGDAATAEDEPAADEQS
;
A
#
# COMPACT_ATOMS: atom_id res chain seq x y z
N MET A 1 9.48 2.19 -7.04
CA MET A 1 8.37 3.19 -7.16
C MET A 1 8.97 4.56 -6.95
N ARG A 2 8.49 5.61 -7.63
CA ARG A 2 8.98 6.99 -7.47
C ARG A 2 7.85 8.02 -7.56
N VAL A 3 8.01 9.16 -6.89
CA VAL A 3 7.11 10.32 -7.02
C VAL A 3 7.75 11.34 -7.93
N VAL A 4 7.02 11.75 -8.96
CA VAL A 4 7.51 12.65 -10.00
C VAL A 4 6.59 13.85 -10.13
N HIS A 5 7.17 15.03 -10.11
CA HIS A 5 6.53 16.29 -10.45
C HIS A 5 6.68 16.55 -11.95
N GLU A 6 5.56 16.82 -12.59
CA GLU A 6 5.45 17.14 -14.01
C GLU A 6 4.83 18.53 -14.16
N THR A 7 5.55 19.42 -14.83
CA THR A 7 5.09 20.77 -15.17
C THR A 7 5.57 21.10 -16.58
N GLU A 8 4.76 21.78 -17.40
CA GLU A 8 4.97 22.17 -18.82
C GLU A 8 6.29 21.71 -19.52
N GLY A 9 6.52 20.39 -19.63
CA GLY A 9 7.68 19.78 -20.31
C GLY A 9 8.92 19.48 -19.45
N GLU A 10 8.89 19.84 -18.16
CA GLU A 10 9.87 19.47 -17.15
C GLU A 10 9.35 18.33 -16.28
N ARG A 11 10.25 17.37 -16.01
CA ARG A 11 9.97 16.19 -15.20
C ARG A 11 11.03 16.08 -14.11
N ARG A 12 10.61 16.15 -12.85
CA ARG A 12 11.50 16.14 -11.69
C ARG A 12 11.09 15.06 -10.70
N ALA A 13 12.02 14.20 -10.30
CA ALA A 13 11.78 13.29 -9.19
C ALA A 13 11.75 14.07 -7.87
N LEU A 14 10.65 13.96 -7.14
CA LEU A 14 10.53 14.45 -5.75
C LEU A 14 11.03 13.41 -4.76
N ALA A 15 10.80 12.13 -5.06
CA ALA A 15 11.26 11.01 -4.24
C ALA A 15 11.54 9.77 -5.11
N THR A 16 12.61 9.06 -4.79
CA THR A 16 12.99 7.78 -5.41
C THR A 16 12.70 6.57 -4.53
N THR A 17 12.53 6.79 -3.23
CA THR A 17 12.14 5.78 -2.26
C THR A 17 10.72 6.06 -1.81
N VAL A 18 9.76 5.21 -2.16
CA VAL A 18 8.33 5.47 -1.92
C VAL A 18 7.68 4.29 -1.22
N ASP A 19 7.05 4.56 -0.08
CA ASP A 19 6.19 3.61 0.63
C ASP A 19 4.71 3.93 0.37
N LEU A 20 3.91 2.91 0.07
CA LEU A 20 2.45 3.02 -0.06
C LEU A 20 1.80 2.60 1.26
N ALA A 21 0.98 3.49 1.83
CA ALA A 21 0.20 3.23 3.02
C ALA A 21 -1.27 2.99 2.66
N ASP A 22 -1.69 1.73 2.77
CA ASP A 22 -3.12 1.36 2.73
C ASP A 22 -3.82 1.89 3.99
N SER A 23 -4.46 3.07 3.87
CA SER A 23 -5.53 3.74 4.66
C SER A 23 -5.64 3.57 6.20
N PHE A 24 -4.87 2.73 6.88
CA PHE A 24 -5.02 2.37 8.30
C PHE A 24 -3.70 2.10 9.02
N ILE A 25 -2.58 1.87 8.32
CA ILE A 25 -1.27 1.80 8.95
C ILE A 25 -0.67 3.20 9.02
N SER A 26 -1.06 4.00 10.02
CA SER A 26 -0.25 5.15 10.47
C SER A 26 -0.79 5.81 11.74
N GLN A 27 -2.01 5.50 12.18
CA GLN A 27 -2.55 6.19 13.35
C GLN A 27 -1.88 5.83 14.68
N THR A 28 -1.05 4.78 14.73
CA THR A 28 -0.48 4.32 16.01
C THR A 28 0.93 3.72 15.95
N VAL A 29 1.56 3.60 14.77
CA VAL A 29 2.86 2.93 14.65
C VAL A 29 3.91 3.87 14.08
N GLY A 30 4.81 4.37 14.93
CA GLY A 30 6.22 4.27 14.56
C GLY A 30 7.02 5.51 14.19
N LEU A 31 6.64 6.74 14.57
CA LEU A 31 7.62 7.85 14.64
C LEU A 31 8.11 8.15 16.06
N MET A 32 7.95 7.18 16.97
CA MET A 32 8.80 7.08 18.14
C MET A 32 10.21 6.60 17.72
N GLY A 33 11.01 7.44 17.06
CA GLY A 33 12.47 7.22 17.05
C GLY A 33 13.24 7.39 15.74
N GLN A 34 12.62 7.64 14.59
CA GLN A 34 13.40 8.04 13.41
C GLN A 34 13.72 9.53 13.49
N SER A 35 15.01 9.84 13.63
CA SER A 35 15.55 11.19 13.71
C SER A 35 15.86 11.82 12.36
N THR A 36 15.83 11.04 11.28
CA THR A 36 16.16 11.48 9.92
C THR A 36 15.36 10.67 8.90
N LEU A 37 14.59 11.35 8.05
CA LEU A 37 14.14 10.83 6.76
C LEU A 37 15.15 11.26 5.69
N ALA A 38 15.36 10.43 4.67
CA ALA A 38 16.18 10.81 3.52
C ALA A 38 15.41 11.80 2.64
N ASP A 39 16.10 12.76 2.04
CA ASP A 39 15.47 13.82 1.24
C ASP A 39 14.74 13.28 0.00
N ASP A 40 15.04 12.05 -0.42
CA ASP A 40 14.45 11.32 -1.55
C ASP A 40 13.33 10.34 -1.15
N TYR A 41 12.85 10.39 0.09
CA TYR A 41 11.79 9.53 0.60
C TYR A 41 10.41 10.17 0.43
N ALA A 42 9.39 9.37 0.10
CA ALA A 42 7.99 9.77 0.19
C ALA A 42 7.13 8.66 0.81
N LEU A 43 6.10 9.08 1.56
CA LEU A 43 5.01 8.22 2.00
C LEU A 43 3.74 8.61 1.23
N VAL A 44 3.16 7.67 0.51
CA VAL A 44 1.98 7.89 -0.33
C VAL A 44 0.78 7.18 0.29
N PHE A 45 -0.29 7.93 0.52
CA PHE A 45 -1.59 7.41 0.91
C PHE A 45 -2.53 7.47 -0.29
N GLU A 46 -2.72 6.34 -0.94
CA GLU A 46 -3.75 6.17 -1.97
C GLU A 46 -5.08 5.84 -1.29
N PHE A 47 -6.00 6.79 -1.33
CA PHE A 47 -7.35 6.54 -0.88
C PHE A 47 -8.18 6.14 -2.11
N GLY A 48 -8.38 4.83 -2.24
CA GLY A 48 -9.18 4.26 -3.32
C GLY A 48 -10.59 4.85 -3.43
N ASP A 49 -11.32 4.32 -4.40
CA ASP A 49 -12.60 4.86 -4.84
C ASP A 49 -13.55 5.32 -3.72
N PRO A 50 -14.04 6.56 -3.77
CA PRO A 50 -14.92 7.06 -2.75
C PRO A 50 -16.25 6.29 -2.78
N GLY A 51 -16.82 6.00 -1.61
CA GLY A 51 -18.05 5.20 -1.50
C GLY A 51 -19.21 5.73 -2.36
N PHE A 52 -20.17 4.88 -2.72
CA PHE A 52 -21.25 5.15 -3.68
C PHE A 52 -21.90 6.54 -3.57
N LEU A 53 -22.16 7.02 -2.35
CA LEU A 53 -22.76 8.35 -2.10
C LEU A 53 -21.92 9.52 -2.63
N TYR A 54 -20.60 9.40 -2.52
CA TYR A 54 -19.64 10.41 -2.97
C TYR A 54 -19.50 10.39 -4.50
N ARG A 55 -19.46 9.19 -5.11
CA ARG A 55 -19.52 9.02 -6.57
C ARG A 55 -20.79 9.61 -7.17
N LEU A 56 -21.95 9.38 -6.57
CA LEU A 56 -23.22 9.95 -7.04
C LEU A 56 -23.22 11.49 -7.04
N ARG A 57 -22.37 12.11 -6.22
CA ARG A 57 -22.20 13.55 -6.12
C ARG A 57 -20.94 14.09 -6.80
N GLU A 58 -20.21 13.23 -7.51
CA GLU A 58 -18.97 13.58 -8.21
C GLU A 58 -17.99 14.38 -7.32
N THR A 59 -17.90 13.98 -6.04
CA THR A 59 -17.08 14.67 -5.04
C THR A 59 -16.20 13.68 -4.30
N VAL A 60 -14.98 14.10 -3.96
CA VAL A 60 -14.08 13.33 -3.11
C VAL A 60 -14.23 13.74 -1.63
N PRO A 61 -13.97 12.81 -0.69
CA PRO A 61 -13.95 13.12 0.74
C PRO A 61 -12.76 14.03 1.11
N ARG A 62 -12.86 14.66 2.28
CA ARG A 62 -11.75 15.45 2.83
C ARG A 62 -10.75 14.53 3.51
N ARG A 63 -9.48 14.71 3.20
CA ARG A 63 -8.36 14.01 3.82
C ARG A 63 -7.67 14.96 4.79
N VAL A 64 -7.51 14.51 6.03
CA VAL A 64 -6.97 15.30 7.13
C VAL A 64 -5.67 14.66 7.59
N ILE A 65 -4.61 15.46 7.67
CA ILE A 65 -3.32 15.07 8.23
C ILE A 65 -3.07 15.86 9.51
N HIS A 66 -2.54 15.18 10.52
CA HIS A 66 -2.19 15.75 11.81
C HIS A 66 -0.76 15.31 12.19
N MET A 67 0.10 16.26 12.54
CA MET A 67 1.50 16.03 12.89
C MET A 67 1.73 15.58 14.35
N LEU A 68 0.68 15.07 15.03
CA LEU A 68 0.81 14.67 16.43
C LEU A 68 1.83 13.51 16.53
N PHE A 69 2.80 13.62 17.42
CA PHE A 69 3.94 12.69 17.58
C PHE A 69 5.02 12.71 16.48
N VAL A 70 4.89 13.56 15.47
CA VAL A 70 5.93 13.77 14.45
C VAL A 70 6.84 14.92 14.86
N ARG A 71 8.14 14.62 15.00
CA ARG A 71 9.17 15.59 15.42
C ARG A 71 9.80 16.37 14.26
N LEU A 72 9.64 15.89 13.04
CA LEU A 72 10.20 16.48 11.82
C LEU A 72 9.11 17.29 11.10
N PRO A 73 9.46 18.43 10.48
CA PRO A 73 8.56 19.10 9.56
C PRO A 73 8.40 18.24 8.29
N LEU A 74 7.19 18.22 7.73
CA LEU A 74 6.89 17.46 6.52
C LEU A 74 6.20 18.37 5.51
N ASP A 75 6.54 18.22 4.24
CA ASP A 75 5.75 18.77 3.16
C ASP A 75 4.66 17.78 2.78
N VAL A 76 3.42 18.25 2.71
CA VAL A 76 2.27 17.42 2.40
C VAL A 76 1.60 17.96 1.15
N LEU A 77 1.45 17.07 0.17
CA LEU A 77 0.72 17.31 -1.07
C LEU A 77 -0.61 16.58 -1.00
N TRP A 78 -1.68 17.30 -1.26
CA TRP A 78 -3.00 16.73 -1.49
C TRP A 78 -3.23 16.70 -2.98
N LEU A 79 -3.42 15.51 -3.53
CA LEU A 79 -3.63 15.30 -4.95
C LEU A 79 -5.09 14.91 -5.21
N ARG A 80 -5.60 15.38 -6.34
CA ARG A 80 -6.86 14.95 -6.91
C ARG A 80 -6.62 14.54 -8.35
N ASP A 81 -6.84 13.26 -8.66
CA ASP A 81 -6.59 12.73 -10.00
C ASP A 81 -5.19 13.15 -10.51
N ASP A 82 -4.16 12.95 -9.68
CA ASP A 82 -2.75 13.38 -9.86
C ASP A 82 -2.48 14.91 -9.87
N GLU A 83 -3.51 15.76 -9.83
CA GLU A 83 -3.35 17.22 -9.75
C GLU A 83 -3.18 17.69 -8.30
N VAL A 84 -2.20 18.54 -8.04
CA VAL A 84 -1.95 19.14 -6.73
C VAL A 84 -3.04 20.15 -6.40
N VAL A 85 -3.95 19.81 -5.49
CA VAL A 85 -5.00 20.73 -5.03
C VAL A 85 -4.57 21.57 -3.83
N LYS A 86 -3.54 21.12 -3.10
CA LYS A 86 -2.98 21.84 -1.96
C LYS A 86 -1.56 21.35 -1.68
N VAL A 87 -0.69 22.30 -1.33
CA VAL A 87 0.64 22.08 -0.76
C VAL A 87 0.66 22.70 0.62
N ALA A 88 1.22 22.00 1.61
CA ALA A 88 1.50 22.61 2.91
C ALA A 88 2.69 21.96 3.61
N THR A 89 3.62 22.80 4.07
CA THR A 89 4.64 22.39 5.05
C THR A 89 4.04 22.39 6.44
N LEU A 90 3.89 21.20 7.02
CA LEU A 90 3.34 21.01 8.36
C LEU A 90 4.45 21.05 9.41
N SER A 91 4.24 21.87 10.44
CA SER A 91 5.19 21.99 11.56
C SER A 91 5.11 20.78 12.49
N PRO A 92 6.23 20.38 13.13
CA PRO A 92 6.25 19.32 14.13
C PRO A 92 5.17 19.53 15.20
N TRP A 93 4.55 18.43 15.64
CA TRP A 93 3.53 18.35 16.71
C TRP A 93 2.21 19.09 16.48
N THR A 94 2.23 20.20 15.74
CA THR A 94 1.15 21.19 15.68
C THR A 94 0.57 21.35 14.28
N GLY A 95 1.25 20.86 13.25
CA GLY A 95 0.81 20.93 11.88
C GLY A 95 -0.48 20.15 11.65
N ILE A 96 -1.45 20.82 11.04
CA ILE A 96 -2.73 20.22 10.63
C ILE A 96 -3.04 20.69 9.23
N GLY A 97 -3.35 19.75 8.34
CA GLY A 97 -3.72 20.02 6.96
C GLY A 97 -4.99 19.29 6.59
N VAL A 98 -5.87 19.96 5.86
CA VAL A 98 -7.06 19.34 5.25
C VAL A 98 -7.24 19.84 3.83
N ALA A 99 -7.56 18.91 2.92
CA ALA A 99 -8.03 19.20 1.58
C ALA A 99 -8.93 18.07 1.07
N LYS A 100 -9.62 18.29 -0.05
CA LYS A 100 -10.37 17.25 -0.76
C LYS A 100 -9.41 16.55 -1.73
N ALA A 101 -9.12 15.28 -1.49
CA ALA A 101 -8.08 14.56 -2.21
C ALA A 101 -8.39 13.05 -2.25
N ASP A 102 -7.95 12.39 -3.30
CA ASP A 102 -7.89 10.93 -3.40
C ASP A 102 -6.51 10.39 -3.05
N THR A 103 -5.46 11.20 -3.16
CA THR A 103 -4.10 10.79 -2.82
C THR A 103 -3.42 11.84 -1.94
N ILE A 104 -2.65 11.40 -0.95
CA ILE A 104 -1.75 12.27 -0.18
C ILE A 104 -0.32 11.80 -0.36
N VAL A 105 0.59 12.73 -0.60
CA VAL A 105 2.03 12.47 -0.60
C VAL A 105 2.66 13.27 0.54
N GLU A 106 3.32 12.56 1.45
CA GLU A 106 4.12 13.16 2.52
C GLU A 106 5.60 13.05 2.19
N LEU A 107 6.29 14.17 2.28
CA LEU A 107 7.70 14.35 1.94
C LEU A 107 8.44 15.00 3.11
N PRO A 108 9.75 14.79 3.24
CA PRO A 108 10.59 15.65 4.08
C PRO A 108 10.41 17.12 3.70
N ALA A 109 10.47 18.01 4.69
CA ALA A 109 10.37 19.44 4.42
C ALA A 109 11.49 19.93 3.48
N GLY A 110 11.11 20.71 2.47
CA GLY A 110 11.98 21.21 1.40
C GLY A 110 11.95 20.32 0.15
N SER A 111 11.48 19.07 0.24
CA SER A 111 11.41 18.20 -0.94
C SER A 111 10.28 18.61 -1.89
N ALA A 112 9.27 19.35 -1.43
CA ALA A 112 8.21 19.91 -2.29
C ALA A 112 8.52 21.32 -2.83
N ASP A 113 9.75 21.81 -2.66
CA ASP A 113 10.14 23.13 -3.17
C ASP A 113 9.96 23.22 -4.69
N GLY A 114 9.12 24.17 -5.13
CA GLY A 114 8.79 24.38 -6.54
C GLY A 114 7.58 23.59 -7.04
N VAL A 115 6.85 22.90 -6.16
CA VAL A 115 5.53 22.32 -6.46
C VAL A 115 4.44 23.32 -6.09
N ASP A 116 3.62 23.69 -7.06
CA ASP A 116 2.50 24.62 -6.89
C ASP A 116 1.14 23.93 -7.08
N VAL A 117 0.08 24.60 -6.63
CA VAL A 117 -1.30 24.12 -6.85
C VAL A 117 -1.64 24.18 -8.34
N GLY A 118 -2.17 23.08 -8.87
CA GLY A 118 -2.46 22.87 -10.29
C GLY A 118 -1.37 22.09 -11.03
N ASP A 119 -0.22 21.85 -10.40
CA ASP A 119 0.82 20.99 -10.97
C ASP A 119 0.40 19.52 -10.95
N THR A 120 1.02 18.70 -11.80
CA THR A 120 0.78 17.26 -11.83
C THR A 120 1.88 16.54 -11.04
N VAL A 121 1.48 15.64 -10.14
CA VAL A 121 2.40 14.78 -9.40
C VAL A 121 1.96 13.33 -9.56
N VAL A 122 2.81 12.51 -10.16
CA VAL A 122 2.53 11.12 -10.52
C VAL A 122 3.33 10.17 -9.65
N VAL A 123 2.67 9.13 -9.13
CA VAL A 123 3.31 8.02 -8.44
C VAL A 123 3.56 6.90 -9.44
N GLU A 124 4.81 6.79 -9.90
CA GLU A 124 5.20 5.76 -10.86
C GLU A 124 5.59 4.46 -10.14
N ARG A 125 4.88 3.38 -10.47
CA ARG A 125 5.34 2.03 -10.17
C ARG A 125 6.36 1.61 -11.23
N GLU A 126 7.52 1.14 -10.77
CA GLU A 126 8.41 0.43 -11.68
C GLU A 126 7.73 -0.91 -11.96
N GLU A 127 7.34 -1.15 -13.21
CA GLU A 127 6.96 -2.48 -13.65
C GLU A 127 8.20 -3.37 -13.50
N SER A 128 8.19 -4.24 -12.49
CA SER A 128 9.17 -5.31 -12.37
C SER A 128 9.13 -6.10 -13.68
N PRO A 129 10.26 -6.28 -14.41
CA PRO A 129 10.28 -6.99 -15.68
C PRO A 129 10.07 -8.52 -15.57
N ASP A 130 9.36 -8.99 -14.54
CA ASP A 130 9.16 -10.41 -14.20
C ASP A 130 7.66 -10.76 -14.10
N ASP A 131 6.86 -10.34 -15.08
CA ASP A 131 5.57 -10.96 -15.37
C ASP A 131 5.64 -11.61 -16.77
N PRO A 132 5.85 -12.94 -16.89
CA PRO A 132 5.76 -13.62 -18.16
C PRO A 132 4.28 -13.75 -18.55
N ALA A 133 3.66 -12.64 -18.94
CA ALA A 133 2.38 -12.67 -19.62
C ALA A 133 2.57 -13.28 -21.02
N ASP A 134 2.01 -14.47 -21.20
CA ASP A 134 1.53 -15.03 -22.46
C ASP A 134 2.46 -14.92 -23.67
N THR A 135 3.35 -15.90 -23.83
CA THR A 135 3.71 -16.37 -25.18
C THR A 135 2.77 -17.51 -25.56
N ASP A 136 1.55 -17.15 -25.96
CA ASP A 136 0.78 -17.98 -26.89
C ASP A 136 1.05 -17.43 -28.31
N ALA A 137 2.02 -18.02 -28.98
CA ALA A 137 2.26 -17.82 -30.40
C ALA A 137 2.91 -19.09 -30.99
N ALA A 138 2.04 -20.03 -31.34
CA ALA A 138 2.13 -20.96 -32.46
C ALA A 138 3.50 -21.14 -33.14
N ALA A 139 4.05 -22.35 -33.03
CA ALA A 139 4.82 -22.96 -34.11
C ALA A 139 4.64 -24.49 -34.04
N GLU A 140 3.67 -25.01 -34.78
CA GLU A 140 3.77 -26.39 -35.26
C GLU A 140 4.94 -26.47 -36.25
N PRO A 141 5.65 -27.60 -36.27
CA PRO A 141 5.52 -28.42 -37.48
C PRO A 141 5.41 -29.92 -37.20
N ASP A 142 4.55 -30.55 -38.00
CA ASP A 142 4.51 -31.97 -38.33
C ASP A 142 5.91 -32.56 -38.64
N THR A 143 6.20 -33.79 -38.21
CA THR A 143 6.25 -34.99 -39.08
C THR A 143 6.78 -36.25 -38.38
N ASP A 144 5.98 -37.31 -38.50
CA ASP A 144 6.26 -38.74 -38.78
C ASP A 144 7.11 -39.67 -37.86
N ASP A 145 6.42 -40.77 -37.51
CA ASP A 145 6.79 -42.20 -37.66
C ASP A 145 8.04 -42.72 -36.92
N THR A 146 7.97 -43.70 -36.01
CA THR A 146 7.78 -45.14 -36.31
C THR A 146 7.47 -45.96 -35.03
N GLY A 147 6.83 -47.13 -35.21
CA GLY A 147 6.35 -48.10 -34.20
C GLY A 147 7.34 -48.59 -33.12
N THR A 148 6.93 -49.36 -32.12
CA THR A 148 6.33 -50.71 -32.23
C THR A 148 5.70 -51.18 -30.89
N ALA A 149 4.91 -52.25 -31.03
CA ALA A 149 4.00 -52.93 -30.12
C ALA A 149 4.54 -53.54 -28.80
N ASP A 150 3.55 -54.09 -28.07
CA ASP A 150 3.55 -55.15 -27.03
C ASP A 150 3.78 -54.70 -25.57
N THR A 151 3.16 -55.26 -24.52
CA THR A 151 1.98 -56.10 -24.21
C THR A 151 1.99 -56.24 -22.66
N ASP A 152 0.86 -56.68 -22.07
CA ASP A 152 0.70 -57.28 -20.71
C ASP A 152 0.49 -56.30 -19.54
N GLU A 153 -0.71 -56.16 -18.95
CA GLU A 153 -1.56 -57.07 -18.16
C GLU A 153 -1.16 -57.21 -16.67
N SER A 154 -2.19 -57.14 -15.82
CA SER A 154 -2.35 -57.76 -14.50
C SER A 154 -1.93 -56.99 -13.21
N ALA A 155 -2.96 -56.34 -12.66
CA ALA A 155 -3.56 -56.59 -11.33
C ALA A 155 -2.67 -56.82 -10.09
N ALA A 156 -2.92 -56.04 -9.02
CA ALA A 156 -3.38 -56.59 -7.74
C ALA A 156 -3.75 -55.51 -6.70
N THR A 157 -4.93 -55.75 -6.13
CA THR A 157 -5.60 -55.29 -4.91
C THR A 157 -4.72 -55.16 -3.65
N GLY A 158 -5.03 -54.18 -2.79
CA GLY A 158 -4.53 -54.12 -1.41
C GLY A 158 -5.29 -53.11 -0.56
N ASP A 159 -6.41 -53.56 0.01
CA ASP A 159 -7.19 -52.91 1.06
C ASP A 159 -6.42 -52.87 2.40
N GLY A 160 -6.60 -51.82 3.19
CA GLY A 160 -5.84 -51.64 4.44
C GLY A 160 -6.36 -50.51 5.35
N THR A 161 -7.53 -50.74 5.91
CA THR A 161 -8.18 -50.03 7.04
C THR A 161 -7.26 -49.80 8.26
N ALA A 162 -7.32 -48.61 8.88
CA ALA A 162 -7.59 -48.42 10.34
C ALA A 162 -7.36 -46.96 10.82
N ALA A 163 -8.41 -46.36 11.40
CA ALA A 163 -8.37 -45.26 12.38
C ALA A 163 -8.35 -45.87 13.82
N PRO A 164 -8.62 -45.18 14.96
CA PRO A 164 -8.69 -43.74 15.29
C PRO A 164 -8.00 -43.42 16.67
N ALA A 165 -8.44 -42.34 17.32
CA ALA A 165 -8.36 -41.97 18.76
C ALA A 165 -7.12 -41.15 19.18
N ASP A 166 -7.17 -40.19 20.10
CA ASP A 166 -8.19 -39.49 20.89
C ASP A 166 -7.42 -38.33 21.59
N GLY A 167 -8.08 -37.24 22.01
CA GLY A 167 -7.35 -36.19 22.74
C GLY A 167 -8.12 -34.92 23.07
N THR A 168 -9.17 -35.05 23.88
CA THR A 168 -10.06 -34.03 24.46
C THR A 168 -9.41 -33.17 25.57
N GLY A 169 -9.89 -31.93 25.74
CA GLY A 169 -9.84 -31.11 26.97
C GLY A 169 -9.73 -29.61 26.69
N ASP A 170 -10.81 -28.80 26.67
CA ASP A 170 -11.54 -28.17 27.83
C ASP A 170 -10.57 -27.37 28.73
N ALA A 171 -10.75 -26.11 29.11
CA ALA A 171 -11.96 -25.38 29.51
C ALA A 171 -11.70 -23.85 29.55
N ALA A 172 -12.80 -23.09 29.64
CA ALA A 172 -12.91 -21.65 29.76
C ALA A 172 -12.64 -21.08 31.18
N THR A 173 -12.54 -19.74 31.31
CA THR A 173 -13.42 -18.85 32.14
C THR A 173 -12.71 -17.69 32.88
N ALA A 174 -13.34 -16.51 32.80
CA ALA A 174 -13.36 -15.30 33.68
C ALA A 174 -12.06 -14.49 33.89
N GLU A 175 -12.01 -13.18 33.58
CA GLU A 175 -12.70 -12.02 34.21
C GLU A 175 -12.38 -11.85 35.70
N ASP A 176 -11.54 -10.86 36.04
CA ASP A 176 -11.62 -10.05 37.28
C ASP A 176 -10.74 -8.78 37.16
N GLU A 177 -11.35 -7.65 36.80
CA GLU A 177 -11.09 -6.33 37.43
C GLU A 177 -12.09 -6.21 38.61
N PRO A 178 -11.93 -5.38 39.66
CA PRO A 178 -11.14 -4.14 39.73
C PRO A 178 -10.44 -3.89 41.09
N ALA A 179 -9.67 -2.80 41.21
CA ALA A 179 -9.60 -2.01 42.45
C ALA A 179 -8.99 -0.62 42.18
N ALA A 180 -9.85 0.39 42.25
CA ALA A 180 -9.47 1.75 42.56
C ALA A 180 -9.08 1.83 44.04
N ASP A 181 -7.97 2.49 44.35
CA ASP A 181 -7.71 3.03 45.69
C ASP A 181 -7.51 4.54 45.54
N GLU A 182 -8.53 5.28 45.96
CA GLU A 182 -8.39 6.65 46.46
C GLU A 182 -7.41 6.63 47.64
N GLN A 183 -6.51 7.61 47.73
CA GLN A 183 -6.29 8.30 49.01
C GLN A 183 -5.49 9.61 48.83
N SER A 184 -6.24 10.70 48.99
CA SER A 184 -5.94 11.97 49.68
C SER A 184 -4.72 12.82 49.27
#